data_AF-A0A1L8P7E6-F1
#
_entry.id   AF-A0A1L8P7E6-F1
#
_cell.length_a   1.000
_cell.length_b   1.000
_cell.length_c   1.000
_cell.angle_alpha   90.00
_cell.angle_beta   90.00
_cell.angle_gamma   90.00
#
_symmetry.space_group_name_H-M   'P 1'
#
loop_
_entity.id
_entity.type
_entity.pdbx_description
1 polymer ?
#
loop_
_entity_poly.entity_id
_entity_poly.type
_entity_poly.pdbx_seq_one_letter_code
_entity_poly.pdbx_strand_id
1 'polypeptide(L)'
;MLGNTIIVISVIYISLKFLAIYKAYQQEYAHVLITMHRGLKITELLKKYKIKDDRAKWAIVVSSSVDIIALAAYLMYIQASDLSIFYYIIVFYLNNVVLDRYLKKIMTDSPEFENNH
;
A
#
# COMPACT_ATOMS: atom_id res chain seq x y z
N MET A 1 -27.94 -9.93 2.07
CA MET A 1 -27.06 -9.63 3.22
C MET A 1 -25.58 -9.51 2.84
N LEU A 2 -25.04 -10.35 1.95
CA LEU A 2 -23.62 -10.29 1.51
C LEU A 2 -23.19 -8.94 0.91
N GLY A 3 -24.05 -8.27 0.14
CA GLY A 3 -23.74 -6.97 -0.48
C GLY A 3 -23.42 -5.86 0.52
N ASN A 4 -24.18 -5.75 1.63
CA ASN A 4 -23.92 -4.73 2.65
C ASN A 4 -22.60 -4.99 3.40
N THR A 5 -22.25 -6.25 3.64
CA THR A 5 -20.98 -6.61 4.28
C THR A 5 -19.78 -6.23 3.41
N ILE A 6 -19.86 -6.47 2.09
CA ILE A 6 -18.82 -6.10 1.13
C ILE A 6 -18.62 -4.58 1.09
N ILE A 7 -19.71 -3.81 1.10
CA ILE A 7 -19.66 -2.34 1.13
C ILE A 7 -18.99 -1.84 2.41
N VAL A 8 -19.39 -2.34 3.59
CA VAL A 8 -18.82 -1.92 4.87
C VAL A 8 -17.32 -2.23 4.94
N ILE A 9 -16.90 -3.44 4.54
CA ILE A 9 -15.48 -3.82 4.52
C ILE A 9 -14.70 -2.92 3.56
N SER A 10 -15.27 -2.59 2.41
CA SER A 10 -14.62 -1.73 1.42
C SER A 10 -14.43 -0.30 1.92
N VAL A 11 -15.42 0.26 2.63
CA VAL A 11 -15.31 1.59 3.23
C VAL A 11 -14.22 1.63 4.29
N ILE A 12 -14.17 0.62 5.17
CA ILE A 12 -13.11 0.49 6.17
C ILE A 12 -11.74 0.40 5.49
N TYR A 13 -11.62 -0.41 4.44
CA TYR A 13 -10.38 -0.59 3.71
C TYR A 13 -9.90 0.71 3.03
N ILE A 14 -10.79 1.43 2.34
CA ILE A 14 -10.48 2.73 1.74
C ILE A 14 -10.02 3.73 2.81
N SER A 15 -10.68 3.74 3.96
CA SER A 15 -10.30 4.62 5.08
C SER A 15 -8.88 4.32 5.58
N LEU A 16 -8.51 3.04 5.67
CA LEU A 16 -7.15 2.61 6.02
C LEU A 16 -6.12 3.07 4.98
N LYS A 17 -6.46 3.01 3.68
CA LYS A 17 -5.58 3.51 2.61
C LYS A 17 -5.37 5.02 2.67
N PHE A 18 -6.43 5.78 2.94
CA PHE A 18 -6.32 7.22 3.17
C PHE A 18 -5.42 7.55 4.35
N LEU A 19 -5.56 6.82 5.46
CA LEU A 19 -4.67 6.99 6.62
C LEU A 19 -3.21 6.65 6.29
N ALA A 20 -2.97 5.61 5.49
CA ALA A 20 -1.62 5.25 5.04
C ALA A 20 -0.98 6.34 4.16
N ILE A 21 -1.77 6.93 3.25
CA ILE A 21 -1.36 8.09 2.44
C ILE A 21 -1.03 9.28 3.34
N TYR A 22 -1.92 9.62 4.27
CA TYR A 22 -1.74 10.73 5.20
C TYR A 22 -0.47 10.56 6.06
N LYS A 23 -0.24 9.36 6.60
CA LYS A 23 0.97 9.03 7.36
C LYS A 23 2.24 9.07 6.50
N ALA A 24 2.17 8.65 5.24
CA ALA A 24 3.28 8.80 4.30
C ALA A 24 3.61 10.27 4.00
N TYR A 25 2.59 11.14 3.94
CA TYR A 25 2.80 12.58 3.81
C TYR A 25 3.50 13.21 5.02
N GLN A 26 3.24 12.70 6.22
CA GLN A 26 3.93 13.09 7.45
C GLN A 26 5.33 12.47 7.59
N GLN A 27 5.80 11.70 6.59
CA GLN A 27 7.05 10.93 6.64
C GLN A 27 7.12 9.94 7.83
N GLU A 28 5.98 9.58 8.41
CA GLU A 28 5.87 8.60 9.49
C GLU A 28 5.78 7.17 8.93
N TYR A 29 6.81 6.78 8.18
CA TYR A 29 6.83 5.51 7.44
C TYR A 29 6.84 4.26 8.35
N ALA A 30 7.17 4.42 9.63
CA ALA A 30 7.23 3.35 10.62
C ALA A 30 5.88 3.05 11.32
N HIS A 31 4.79 3.69 10.88
CA HIS A 31 3.48 3.50 11.49
C HIS A 31 2.91 2.10 11.17
N VAL A 32 2.19 1.49 12.13
CA VAL A 32 1.61 0.13 12.04
C VAL A 32 0.81 -0.12 10.75
N LEU A 33 0.17 0.93 10.21
CA LEU A 33 -0.60 0.87 8.96
C LEU A 33 0.27 0.56 7.75
N ILE A 34 1.49 1.07 7.74
CA ILE A 34 2.49 0.79 6.72
C ILE A 34 3.05 -0.62 6.93
N THR A 35 3.26 -1.04 8.18
CA THR A 35 3.69 -2.38 8.56
C THR A 35 2.73 -3.48 8.13
N MET A 36 1.43 -3.28 8.35
CA MET A 36 0.39 -4.22 7.93
C MET A 36 0.35 -4.41 6.42
N HIS A 37 0.73 -3.39 5.65
CA HIS A 37 0.67 -3.42 4.19
C HIS A 37 1.96 -3.88 3.52
N ARG A 38 3.11 -3.71 4.18
CA ARG A 38 4.44 -3.88 3.55
C ARG A 38 5.27 -5.01 4.13
N GLY A 39 4.74 -5.67 5.14
CA GLY A 39 5.48 -6.65 5.92
C GLY A 39 6.42 -6.00 6.92
N LEU A 40 6.72 -6.76 7.98
CA LEU A 40 7.57 -6.34 9.09
C LEU A 40 8.95 -5.88 8.59
N LYS A 41 9.50 -6.57 7.58
CA LYS A 41 10.86 -6.37 7.07
C LYS A 41 11.09 -4.98 6.46
N ILE A 42 10.19 -4.49 5.59
CA ILE A 42 10.33 -3.16 4.96
C ILE A 42 10.14 -2.05 5.99
N THR A 43 9.25 -2.26 6.95
CA THR A 43 8.95 -1.28 7.99
C THR A 43 10.10 -1.13 8.97
N GLU A 44 10.70 -2.25 9.37
CA GLU A 44 11.93 -2.23 10.15
C GLU A 44 13.05 -1.51 9.41
N LEU A 45 13.19 -1.72 8.10
CA LEU A 45 14.16 -0.99 7.28
C LEU A 45 13.84 0.52 7.22
N LEU A 46 12.60 0.92 6.92
CA LEU A 46 12.18 2.33 6.92
C LEU A 46 12.41 3.00 8.29
N LYS A 47 12.15 2.27 9.38
CA LYS A 47 12.37 2.75 10.75
C LYS A 47 13.86 2.86 11.09
N LYS A 48 14.65 1.86 10.72
CA LYS A 48 16.09 1.79 11.02
C LYS A 48 16.88 2.86 10.28
N TYR A 49 16.55 3.10 9.02
CA TYR A 49 17.29 4.02 8.16
C TYR A 49 16.69 5.44 8.15
N LYS A 50 15.59 5.70 8.86
CA LYS A 50 14.90 7.01 8.89
C LYS A 50 14.77 7.66 7.51
N ILE A 51 14.56 6.85 6.47
CA ILE A 51 14.58 7.30 5.07
C ILE A 51 13.49 8.36 4.90
N LYS A 52 13.89 9.63 4.84
CA LYS A 52 13.02 10.78 4.55
C LYS A 52 12.91 11.05 3.05
N ASP A 53 13.14 10.04 2.23
CA ASP A 53 13.09 10.16 0.78
C ASP A 53 11.64 10.35 0.31
N ASP A 54 11.40 11.43 -0.42
CA ASP A 54 10.11 11.73 -1.04
C ASP A 54 9.72 10.68 -2.09
N ARG A 55 10.69 9.95 -2.67
CA ARG A 55 10.44 8.81 -3.57
C ARG A 55 9.71 7.68 -2.86
N ALA A 56 10.02 7.44 -1.59
CA ALA A 56 9.32 6.45 -0.78
C ALA A 56 7.88 6.89 -0.55
N LYS A 57 7.63 8.15 -0.15
CA LYS A 57 6.28 8.73 -0.08
C LYS A 57 5.51 8.56 -1.38
N TRP A 58 6.12 8.92 -2.51
CA TRP A 58 5.49 8.81 -3.83
C TRP A 58 5.06 7.38 -4.16
N ALA A 59 5.92 6.39 -3.91
CA ALA A 59 5.61 4.99 -4.13
C ALA A 59 4.37 4.54 -3.32
N ILE A 60 4.28 4.98 -2.08
CA ILE A 60 3.17 4.65 -1.16
C ILE A 60 1.87 5.24 -1.63
N VAL A 61 1.90 6.51 -2.03
CA VAL A 61 0.74 7.23 -2.53
C VAL A 61 0.23 6.57 -3.80
N VAL A 62 1.12 6.26 -4.74
CA VAL A 62 0.76 5.59 -6.00
C VAL A 62 0.15 4.22 -5.74
N SER A 63 0.81 3.38 -4.93
CA SER A 63 0.28 2.04 -4.65
C SER A 63 -1.06 2.08 -3.93
N SER A 64 -1.21 2.96 -2.93
CA SER A 64 -2.48 3.12 -2.21
C SER A 64 -3.60 3.61 -3.14
N SER A 65 -3.30 4.53 -4.06
CA SER A 65 -4.24 5.01 -5.06
C SER A 65 -4.64 3.92 -6.05
N VAL A 66 -3.68 3.10 -6.52
CA VAL A 66 -3.96 1.96 -7.41
C VAL A 66 -4.89 0.96 -6.71
N ASP A 67 -4.68 0.66 -5.43
CA ASP A 67 -5.56 -0.23 -4.67
C ASP A 67 -6.98 0.34 -4.50
N ILE A 68 -7.11 1.64 -4.22
CA ILE A 68 -8.41 2.31 -4.13
C ILE A 68 -9.14 2.24 -5.48
N ILE A 69 -8.44 2.53 -6.59
CA ILE A 69 -9.01 2.47 -7.94
C ILE A 69 -9.43 1.04 -8.28
N ALA A 70 -8.59 0.04 -7.98
CA ALA A 70 -8.88 -1.36 -8.21
C ALA A 70 -10.11 -1.83 -7.42
N LEU A 71 -10.23 -1.39 -6.15
CA LEU A 71 -11.38 -1.70 -5.32
C LEU A 71 -12.65 -1.02 -5.82
N ALA A 72 -12.58 0.26 -6.21
CA ALA A 72 -13.72 0.97 -6.78
C ALA A 72 -14.20 0.34 -8.09
N ALA A 73 -13.26 -0.01 -8.98
CA ALA A 73 -13.55 -0.72 -10.23
C ALA A 73 -14.21 -2.08 -9.95
N TYR A 74 -13.71 -2.84 -8.97
CA TYR A 74 -14.32 -4.10 -8.53
C TYR A 74 -15.75 -3.91 -8.02
N LEU A 75 -16.00 -2.91 -7.17
CA LEU A 75 -17.34 -2.63 -6.64
C LEU A 75 -18.34 -2.23 -7.73
N MET A 76 -17.91 -1.43 -8.71
CA MET A 76 -18.75 -1.06 -9.86
C MET A 76 -19.05 -2.29 -10.74
N TYR A 77 -18.05 -3.15 -10.96
CA TYR A 77 -18.22 -4.34 -11.81
C TYR A 77 -19.02 -5.45 -11.16
N ILE A 78 -18.96 -5.62 -9.82
CA ILE A 78 -19.78 -6.61 -9.11
C ILE A 78 -21.27 -6.29 -9.19
N GLN A 79 -21.64 -5.01 -9.31
CA GLN A 79 -23.03 -4.61 -9.56
C GLN A 79 -23.46 -4.92 -11.00
N ALA A 80 -22.52 -5.00 -11.94
CA ALA A 80 -22.79 -5.19 -13.37
C ALA A 80 -22.60 -6.64 -13.86
N SER A 81 -21.85 -7.48 -13.15
CA SER A 81 -21.47 -8.84 -13.58
C SER A 81 -20.99 -9.72 -12.40
N ASP A 82 -21.19 -11.03 -12.50
CA ASP A 82 -20.73 -12.05 -11.52
C ASP A 82 -19.22 -12.35 -11.67
N LEU A 83 -18.38 -11.33 -11.62
CA LEU A 83 -16.92 -11.52 -11.70
C LEU A 83 -16.38 -12.04 -10.36
N SER A 84 -15.47 -13.02 -10.44
CA SER A 84 -14.81 -13.60 -9.28
C SER A 84 -13.88 -12.58 -8.58
N ILE A 85 -13.97 -12.52 -7.24
CA ILE A 85 -13.06 -11.76 -6.35
C ILE A 85 -11.57 -12.02 -6.62
N PHE A 86 -11.25 -13.11 -7.31
CA PHE A 86 -9.91 -13.46 -7.77
C PHE A 86 -9.19 -12.32 -8.50
N TYR A 87 -9.89 -11.56 -9.35
CA TYR A 87 -9.24 -10.52 -10.16
C TYR A 87 -8.73 -9.37 -9.29
N TYR A 88 -9.54 -8.95 -8.31
CA TYR A 88 -9.13 -7.97 -7.32
C TYR A 88 -7.94 -8.47 -6.49
N ILE A 89 -7.97 -9.73 -6.05
CA ILE A 89 -6.88 -10.34 -5.27
C ILE A 89 -5.57 -10.36 -6.06
N ILE A 90 -5.61 -10.69 -7.36
CA ILE A 90 -4.43 -10.70 -8.24
C ILE A 90 -3.85 -9.29 -8.38
N VAL A 91 -4.69 -8.29 -8.68
CA VAL A 91 -4.24 -6.90 -8.85
C VAL A 91 -3.64 -6.38 -7.54
N PHE A 92 -4.29 -6.66 -6.40
CA PHE A 92 -3.79 -6.30 -5.08
C PHE A 92 -2.43 -6.94 -4.79
N TYR A 93 -2.29 -8.25 -5.05
CA TYR A 93 -1.03 -8.96 -4.83
C TYR A 93 0.10 -8.39 -5.70
N LEU A 94 -0.15 -8.19 -6.99
CA LEU A 94 0.83 -7.64 -7.92
C LEU A 94 1.25 -6.22 -7.54
N ASN A 95 0.31 -5.36 -7.15
CA ASN A 95 0.61 -4.00 -6.71
C ASN A 95 1.54 -4.00 -5.48
N ASN A 96 1.30 -4.89 -4.51
CA ASN A 96 2.18 -5.04 -3.35
C ASN A 96 3.58 -5.54 -3.72
N VAL A 97 3.70 -6.49 -4.64
CA VAL A 97 5.00 -7.00 -5.11
C VAL A 97 5.81 -5.90 -5.83
N VAL A 98 5.16 -5.11 -6.68
CA VAL A 98 5.81 -3.99 -7.38
C VAL A 98 6.26 -2.92 -6.39
N LEU A 99 5.38 -2.55 -5.45
CA LEU A 99 5.71 -1.59 -4.40
C LEU A 99 6.90 -2.06 -3.55
N ASP A 100 6.90 -3.32 -3.11
CA ASP A 100 8.00 -3.92 -2.32
C ASP A 100 9.33 -3.80 -3.07
N ARG A 101 9.37 -4.24 -4.34
CA ARG A 101 10.58 -4.13 -5.17
C ARG A 101 11.06 -2.69 -5.32
N TYR A 102 10.14 -1.75 -5.54
CA TYR A 102 10.48 -0.35 -5.74
C TYR A 102 11.02 0.31 -4.45
N LEU A 103 10.38 0.05 -3.31
CA LEU A 103 10.84 0.54 -2.01
C LEU A 103 12.19 -0.06 -1.64
N LYS A 104 12.39 -1.37 -1.87
CA LYS A 104 13.68 -2.02 -1.65
C LYS A 104 14.78 -1.37 -2.48
N LYS A 105 14.51 -1.06 -3.76
CA LYS A 105 15.44 -0.34 -4.62
C LYS A 105 15.80 1.05 -4.07
N ILE A 106 14.80 1.85 -3.69
CA ILE A 106 15.03 3.17 -3.06
C ILE A 106 15.92 3.05 -1.81
N MET A 107 15.70 2.02 -0.99
CA MET A 107 16.52 1.79 0.20
C MET A 107 17.97 1.45 -0.14
N THR A 108 18.20 0.64 -1.18
CA THR A 108 19.55 0.24 -1.58
C THR A 108 20.32 1.37 -2.24
N ASP A 109 19.60 2.28 -2.92
CA ASP A 109 20.17 3.44 -3.60
C ASP A 109 20.32 4.67 -2.65
N SER A 110 19.94 4.56 -1.36
CA SER A 110 20.04 5.66 -0.40
C SER A 110 21.46 5.74 0.20
N PRO A 111 22.10 6.94 0.21
CA PRO A 111 23.46 7.12 0.75
C PRO A 111 23.58 6.84 2.26
N GLU A 112 22.45 6.78 2.99
CA GLU A 112 22.40 6.39 4.40
C GLU A 112 22.56 4.88 4.60
N PHE A 113 22.28 4.09 3.56
CA PHE A 113 22.45 2.64 3.54
C PHE A 113 23.91 2.23 3.26
N GLU A 114 24.59 2.94 2.36
CA GLU A 114 26.02 2.77 2.06
C GLU A 114 26.93 3.15 3.23
N ASN A 115 26.63 4.22 3.98
CA ASN A 115 27.48 4.67 5.09
C ASN A 115 27.46 3.76 6.35
N ASN A 116 26.59 2.74 6.39
CA ASN A 116 26.46 1.82 7.52
C ASN A 116 26.84 0.37 7.17
N HIS A 117 27.49 0.16 6.02
CA HIS A 117 27.96 -1.13 5.52
C HIS A 117 29.45 -1.06 5.14
#